data_AF-A0A8T4ELU2-F1
#
_entry.id   AF-A0A8T4ELU2-F1
#
_cell.length_a   1.000
_cell.length_b   1.000
_cell.length_c   1.000
_cell.angle_alpha   90.00
_cell.angle_beta   90.00
_cell.angle_gamma   90.00
#
_symmetry.space_group_name_H-M   'P 1'
#
loop_
_entity.id
_entity.type
_entity.pdbx_description
1 polymer ?
#
loop_
_entity_poly.entity_id
_entity_poly.type
_entity_poly.pdbx_seq_one_letter_code
_entity_poly.pdbx_strand_id
1 'polypeptide(L)'
;MRLSKDKKGVEITLQTVIIAVLVLIVLVVLLYILFKGIGGFGEGATGCVDRGGECVSDAESCRQSGGSVYSMGSCPQGMKCCMYPKNLFQDDQNEYQ
;
A
#
# COMPACT_ATOMS: atom_id res chain seq x y z
N MET A 1 -43.78 30.12 -27.03
CA MET A 1 -43.01 28.89 -27.32
C MET A 1 -43.09 27.98 -26.10
N ARG A 2 -43.69 26.79 -26.22
CA ARG A 2 -43.70 25.80 -25.13
C ARG A 2 -42.54 24.83 -25.36
N LEU A 3 -41.54 24.87 -24.47
CA LEU A 3 -40.52 23.84 -24.37
C LEU A 3 -41.16 22.61 -23.73
N SER A 4 -41.59 21.65 -24.55
CA SER A 4 -41.87 20.31 -24.08
C SER A 4 -40.53 19.65 -23.74
N LYS A 5 -40.20 19.61 -22.46
CA LYS A 5 -39.07 18.85 -21.93
C LYS A 5 -39.43 17.36 -22.03
N ASP A 6 -38.98 16.74 -23.11
CA ASP A 6 -39.13 15.31 -23.36
C ASP A 6 -38.45 14.54 -22.22
N LYS A 7 -39.24 14.12 -21.22
CA LYS A 7 -38.79 13.17 -20.20
C LYS A 7 -38.78 11.82 -20.88
N LYS A 8 -37.67 11.50 -21.54
CA LYS A 8 -37.37 10.13 -21.95
C LYS A 8 -37.17 9.31 -20.69
N GLY A 9 -38.27 8.74 -20.19
CA GLY A 9 -38.20 7.64 -19.25
C GLY A 9 -37.33 6.59 -19.91
N VAL A 10 -36.16 6.34 -19.33
CA VAL A 10 -35.37 5.19 -19.73
C VAL A 10 -36.24 4.01 -19.35
N GLU A 11 -36.92 3.42 -20.34
CA GLU A 11 -37.48 2.09 -20.21
C GLU A 11 -36.27 1.18 -20.02
N ILE A 12 -35.86 1.03 -18.76
CA ILE A 12 -34.81 0.10 -18.40
C ILE A 12 -35.40 -1.26 -18.74
N THR A 13 -34.98 -1.78 -19.88
CA THR A 13 -35.36 -3.11 -20.34
C THR A 13 -34.95 -4.09 -19.24
N LEU A 14 -35.81 -5.05 -18.93
CA LEU A 14 -35.58 -6.02 -17.86
C LEU A 14 -34.20 -6.71 -17.98
N GLN A 15 -33.72 -6.87 -19.22
CA GLN A 15 -32.38 -7.36 -19.55
C GLN A 15 -31.25 -6.49 -19.00
N THR A 16 -31.39 -5.16 -19.06
CA THR A 16 -30.39 -4.21 -18.53
C THR A 16 -30.26 -4.34 -17.01
N VAL A 17 -31.36 -4.55 -16.30
CA VAL A 17 -31.34 -4.80 -14.84
C VAL A 17 -30.59 -6.09 -14.53
N ILE A 18 -30.85 -7.16 -15.28
CA ILE A 18 -30.19 -8.46 -15.08
C ILE A 18 -28.68 -8.33 -15.27
N ILE A 19 -28.24 -7.64 -16.34
CA ILE A 19 -26.82 -7.42 -16.61
C ILE A 19 -26.19 -6.59 -15.49
N ALA A 20 -26.86 -5.52 -15.03
CA ALA A 20 -26.36 -4.68 -13.94
C ALA A 20 -26.16 -5.47 -12.63
N VAL A 21 -27.07 -6.38 -12.31
CA VAL A 21 -26.97 -7.24 -11.12
C VAL A 21 -25.82 -8.25 -11.26
N LEU A 22 -25.67 -8.88 -12.42
CA LEU A 22 -24.56 -9.82 -12.67
C LEU A 22 -23.19 -9.13 -12.53
N VAL A 23 -23.06 -7.93 -13.09
CA VAL A 23 -21.83 -7.13 -12.98
C VAL A 23 -21.54 -6.76 -11.52
N LEU A 24 -22.56 -6.35 -10.76
CA LEU A 24 -22.39 -6.04 -9.33
C LEU A 24 -21.89 -7.25 -8.54
N ILE A 25 -22.43 -8.45 -8.79
CA ILE A 25 -21.99 -9.68 -8.11
C ILE A 25 -20.52 -9.96 -8.41
N VAL A 26 -20.11 -9.90 -9.69
CA VAL A 26 -18.72 -10.12 -10.09
C VAL A 26 -17.78 -9.11 -9.43
N LEU A 27 -18.18 -7.84 -9.36
CA LEU A 27 -17.40 -6.77 -8.73
C LEU A 27 -17.20 -7.04 -7.24
N VAL A 28 -18.24 -7.47 -6.52
CA VAL A 28 -18.14 -7.84 -5.09
C VAL A 28 -17.18 -9.01 -4.88
N VAL A 29 -17.22 -10.03 -5.75
CA VAL A 29 -16.31 -11.19 -5.66
C VAL A 29 -14.86 -10.77 -5.90
N LEU A 30 -14.61 -9.92 -6.90
CA LEU A 30 -13.26 -9.39 -7.17
C LEU A 30 -12.74 -8.59 -5.98
N LEU A 31 -13.55 -7.68 -5.43
CA LEU A 31 -13.20 -6.95 -4.22
C LEU A 31 -12.91 -7.89 -3.06
N TYR A 32 -13.75 -8.90 -2.82
CA TYR A 32 -13.54 -9.87 -1.74
C TYR A 32 -12.20 -10.60 -1.87
N ILE A 33 -11.81 -11.03 -3.08
CA ILE A 33 -10.53 -11.68 -3.33
C ILE A 33 -9.37 -10.71 -3.13
N LEU A 34 -9.48 -9.48 -3.64
CA LEU A 34 -8.47 -8.44 -3.47
C LEU A 34 -8.28 -8.08 -1.99
N PHE A 35 -9.36 -7.85 -1.25
CA PHE A 35 -9.30 -7.55 0.19
C PHE A 35 -8.77 -8.75 0.99
N LYS A 36 -9.11 -9.99 0.61
CA LYS A 36 -8.56 -11.19 1.24
C LYS A 36 -7.05 -11.34 0.98
N GLY A 37 -6.56 -10.92 -0.19
CA GLY A 37 -5.12 -10.88 -0.50
C GLY A 37 -4.38 -9.69 0.13
N ILE A 38 -5.06 -8.57 0.37
CA ILE A 38 -4.48 -7.33 0.91
C ILE A 38 -4.25 -7.39 2.43
N GLY A 39 -4.86 -8.35 3.15
CA GLY A 39 -4.60 -8.58 4.56
C GLY A 39 -3.13 -8.79 4.94
N GLY A 40 -2.23 -9.04 3.98
CA GLY A 40 -0.78 -9.10 4.17
C GLY A 40 0.04 -8.03 3.43
N PHE A 41 -0.59 -7.14 2.62
CA PHE A 41 0.14 -6.12 1.85
C PHE A 41 0.35 -4.79 2.60
N GLY A 42 -0.38 -4.57 3.70
CA GLY A 42 -0.25 -3.35 4.51
C GLY A 42 0.99 -3.32 5.42
N GLU A 43 1.62 -4.46 5.68
CA GLU A 43 2.70 -4.55 6.68
C GLU A 43 4.12 -4.45 6.09
N GLY A 44 4.32 -4.76 4.80
CA GLY A 44 5.67 -4.85 4.20
C GLY A 44 6.20 -3.59 3.50
N ALA A 45 5.36 -2.63 3.11
CA ALA A 45 5.83 -1.50 2.29
C ALA A 45 6.42 -0.32 3.11
N THR A 46 6.21 -0.31 4.42
CA THR A 46 6.60 0.79 5.34
C THR A 46 7.38 0.32 6.56
N GLY A 47 7.78 -0.95 6.60
CA GLY A 47 8.59 -1.51 7.68
C GLY A 47 10.00 -0.91 7.72
N CYS A 48 10.50 -0.67 8.93
CA CYS A 48 11.90 -0.28 9.14
C CYS A 48 12.86 -1.31 8.53
N VAL A 49 12.53 -2.60 8.73
CA VAL A 49 13.31 -3.76 8.29
C VAL A 49 13.28 -3.89 6.77
N ASP A 50 12.12 -3.70 6.12
CA ASP A 50 11.98 -3.77 4.67
C ASP A 50 12.82 -2.70 3.93
N ARG A 51 13.10 -1.59 4.60
CA ARG A 51 13.95 -0.52 4.06
C ARG A 51 15.43 -0.69 4.42
N GLY A 52 15.82 -1.82 5.02
CA GLY A 52 17.19 -2.12 5.41
C GLY A 52 17.64 -1.45 6.71
N GLY A 53 16.71 -1.04 7.57
CA GLY A 53 16.97 -0.55 8.91
C GLY A 53 16.71 -1.61 9.99
N GLU A 54 17.10 -1.32 11.22
CA GLU A 54 16.85 -2.17 12.39
C GLU A 54 16.00 -1.44 13.42
N CYS A 55 15.07 -2.16 14.04
CA CYS A 55 14.29 -1.64 15.15
C CYS A 55 15.12 -1.72 16.44
N VAL A 56 15.42 -0.57 17.02
CA VAL A 56 16.22 -0.48 18.25
C VAL A 56 15.42 0.22 19.36
N SER A 57 15.53 -0.31 20.57
CA SER A 57 14.96 0.33 21.77
C SER A 57 15.73 1.59 22.16
N ASP A 58 17.04 1.58 21.92
CA ASP A 58 17.96 2.65 22.29
C ASP A 58 18.35 3.48 21.06
N ALA A 59 17.76 4.67 20.94
CA ALA A 59 18.02 5.57 19.83
C ALA A 59 19.40 6.22 19.88
N GLU A 60 20.05 6.25 21.05
CA GLU A 60 21.37 6.85 21.21
C GLU A 60 22.45 5.95 20.63
N SER A 61 22.35 4.63 20.84
CA SER A 61 23.26 3.63 20.25
C SER A 61 23.30 3.68 18.72
N CYS A 62 22.14 3.93 18.09
CA CYS A 62 22.03 4.14 16.65
C CYS A 62 22.81 5.38 16.20
N ARG A 63 22.62 6.52 16.87
CA ARG A 63 23.28 7.78 16.52
C ARG A 63 24.79 7.72 16.76
N GLN A 64 25.24 7.06 17.83
CA GLN A 64 26.65 6.87 18.13
C GLN A 64 27.35 6.03 17.07
N SER A 65 26.65 5.06 16.48
CA SER A 65 27.13 4.21 15.40
C SER A 65 27.00 4.87 14.01
N GLY A 66 26.64 6.17 13.96
CA GLY A 66 26.49 6.93 12.71
C GLY A 66 25.17 6.71 11.97
N GLY A 67 24.19 6.04 12.59
CA GLY A 67 22.87 5.81 12.04
C GLY A 67 21.91 6.98 12.24
N SER A 68 20.92 7.09 11.34
CA SER A 68 19.80 8.02 11.42
C SER A 68 18.58 7.34 12.03
N VAL A 69 17.96 8.01 12.99
CA VAL A 69 16.80 7.48 13.71
C VAL A 69 15.51 8.05 13.14
N TYR A 70 14.63 7.17 12.68
CA TYR A 70 13.30 7.49 12.17
C TYR A 70 12.22 6.97 13.13
N SER A 71 11.24 7.82 13.43
CA SER A 71 10.06 7.43 14.20
C SER A 71 8.97 6.80 13.34
N MET A 72 9.20 6.68 12.03
CA MET A 72 8.29 6.10 11.05
C MET A 72 8.88 4.80 10.51
N GLY A 73 8.38 3.69 11.04
CA GLY A 73 8.69 2.35 10.60
C GLY A 73 7.86 1.39 11.44
N SER A 74 7.42 0.27 10.87
CA SER A 74 6.63 -0.77 11.54
C SER A 74 7.39 -1.49 12.68
N CYS A 75 8.02 -0.75 13.58
CA CYS A 75 8.67 -1.28 14.76
C CYS A 75 7.65 -1.46 15.89
N PRO A 76 7.75 -2.52 16.70
CA PRO A 76 6.86 -2.75 17.83
C PRO A 76 6.95 -1.59 18.85
N GLN A 77 5.92 -1.46 19.69
CA GLN A 77 5.72 -0.32 20.59
C GLN A 77 6.98 -0.02 21.42
N GLY A 78 7.45 1.23 21.35
CA GLY A 78 8.61 1.71 22.11
C GLY A 78 9.95 1.62 21.39
N MET A 79 10.01 0.99 20.21
CA MET A 79 11.24 0.93 19.39
C MET A 79 11.25 2.00 18.31
N LYS A 80 12.44 2.49 17.95
CA LYS A 80 12.65 3.43 16.85
C LYS A 80 13.37 2.73 15.70
N CYS A 81 13.16 3.20 14.47
CA CYS A 81 13.87 2.67 13.32
C CYS A 81 15.26 3.31 13.22
N CYS A 82 16.30 2.49 13.20
CA CYS A 82 17.67 2.91 12.95
C CYS A 82 18.08 2.53 11.52
N MET A 83 18.51 3.51 10.74
CA MET A 83 19.09 3.28 9.42
C MET A 83 20.54 3.74 9.40
N TYR A 84 21.44 2.84 9.05
CA TYR A 84 22.82 3.22 8.79
C TYR A 84 22.95 3.77 7.38
N PRO A 85 23.74 4.84 7.17
CA PRO A 85 24.10 5.23 5.82
C PRO A 85 24.77 4.01 5.19
N LYS A 86 24.15 3.43 4.16
CA LYS A 86 24.88 2.50 3.31
C LYS A 86 26.02 3.32 2.74
N ASN A 87 27.24 3.03 3.19
CA ASN A 87 28.42 3.62 2.62
C ASN A 87 28.29 3.44 1.12
N LEU A 88 28.28 4.56 0.39
CA LEU A 88 28.22 4.69 -1.07
C LEU A 88 29.48 4.05 -1.76
N PHE A 89 30.02 2.99 -1.19
CA PHE A 89 31.30 2.36 -1.53
C PHE A 89 31.16 0.85 -1.82
N GLN A 90 29.93 0.34 -1.97
CA GLN A 90 29.69 -1.08 -2.20
C GLN A 90 28.82 -1.40 -3.44
N ASP A 91 28.60 -0.43 -4.32
CA ASP A 91 27.96 -0.64 -5.64
C ASP A 91 28.97 -0.65 -6.81
N ASP A 92 30.28 -0.51 -6.56
CA ASP A 92 31.31 -0.49 -7.63
C ASP A 92 32.11 -1.80 -7.77
N GLN A 93 31.72 -2.89 -7.09
CA GLN A 93 32.50 -4.16 -7.12
C GLN A 93 31.75 -5.39 -7.64
N ASN A 94 30.45 -5.30 -7.98
CA ASN A 94 29.67 -6.46 -8.44
C ASN A 94 29.07 -6.30 -9.86
N GLU A 95 29.64 -5.43 -10.70
CA GLU A 95 29.30 -5.35 -12.14
C GLU A 95 30.44 -5.89 -13.03
N TYR A 96 31.26 -6.83 -12.53
CA TYR A 96 32.17 -7.63 -13.35
C TYR A 96 32.40 -9.00 -12.72
N GLN A 97 31.42 -9.90 -12.85
CA GLN A 97 31.64 -11.32 -13.15
C GLN A 97 30.48 -11.85 -13.99
#